data_AF-W2LKU7-F1
#
_entry.id   AF-W2LKU7-F1
#
_cell.length_a   1.000
_cell.length_b   1.000
_cell.length_c   1.000
_cell.angle_alpha   90.00
_cell.angle_beta   90.00
_cell.angle_gamma   90.00
#
_symmetry.space_group_name_H-M   'P 1'
#
loop_
_entity.id
_entity.type
_entity.pdbx_description
1 polymer ?
#
loop_
_entity_poly.entity_id
_entity_poly.type
_entity_poly.pdbx_seq_one_letter_code
_entity_poly.pdbx_strand_id
1 'polypeptide(L)'
;MRSSALALLVTALGLVCTLVKGADTKVSTTGQSRTLQELKNINKAAVGSKTFALVDSYDCDSSMVTTVRKFFKANDATFDTCVADSNYQLYPYTGIIPDATIVTGLVNSNACMGIITAVVLLNMPPCILDDLAMRAACETILYYSVALRHGVDAPTAAKFDELMTWRRNVNFAKAAGKPYDGKSKTYSAFTKYMGKAITTSKVTIMDNFTVILDTEEADSIEMKDGKQPSFVSTNSSMDFFVGRVSAAENGVDDAPVTTASKTVTTVHSSDAMTMTIPFTSLAMMVLATTYTSWR
;
A
#
# COMPACT_ATOMS: atom_id res chain seq x y z
N MET A 1 26.72 -52.57 61.61
CA MET A 1 27.07 -53.65 60.66
C MET A 1 27.16 -53.07 59.26
N ARG A 2 28.40 -52.99 58.73
CA ARG A 2 28.81 -53.30 57.34
C ARG A 2 27.97 -52.71 56.18
N SER A 3 28.52 -51.77 55.40
CA SER A 3 29.24 -52.01 54.11
C SER A 3 28.28 -52.01 52.91
N SER A 4 28.59 -51.58 51.69
CA SER A 4 29.79 -51.03 51.03
C SER A 4 29.38 -50.51 49.63
N ALA A 5 30.16 -49.57 49.11
CA ALA A 5 30.68 -49.37 47.73
C ALA A 5 29.81 -49.71 46.48
N LEU A 6 29.64 -48.82 45.50
CA LEU A 6 30.60 -48.40 44.43
C LEU A 6 31.05 -49.55 43.50
N ALA A 7 30.65 -49.49 42.22
CA ALA A 7 31.44 -49.73 40.99
C ALA A 7 30.50 -50.02 39.79
N LEU A 8 30.46 -49.18 38.75
CA LEU A 8 31.34 -49.17 37.55
C LEU A 8 31.16 -50.39 36.63
N LEU A 9 30.63 -50.16 35.43
CA LEU A 9 30.97 -50.93 34.23
C LEU A 9 30.90 -50.01 33.00
N VAL A 10 32.09 -49.76 32.45
CA VAL A 10 32.36 -49.15 31.14
C VAL A 10 32.87 -50.28 30.24
N THR A 11 32.24 -50.50 29.09
CA THR A 11 32.79 -51.15 27.86
C THR A 11 31.86 -50.76 26.70
N ALA A 12 32.21 -49.88 25.75
CA ALA A 12 33.25 -49.89 24.72
C ALA A 12 32.89 -50.67 23.43
N LEU A 13 32.62 -49.89 22.38
CA LEU A 13 32.80 -50.08 20.92
C LEU A 13 32.27 -51.32 20.16
N GLY A 14 31.52 -51.03 19.09
CA GLY A 14 31.24 -51.94 17.98
C GLY A 14 30.53 -51.24 16.82
N LEU A 15 31.34 -50.63 15.95
CA LEU A 15 30.96 -49.88 14.74
C LEU A 15 30.58 -50.84 13.59
N VAL A 16 29.37 -50.75 13.02
CA VAL A 16 29.10 -51.12 11.62
C VAL A 16 28.03 -50.20 11.02
N CYS A 17 28.47 -49.44 10.02
CA CYS A 17 27.66 -48.62 9.13
C CYS A 17 26.68 -49.45 8.28
N THR A 18 25.44 -48.99 8.12
CA THR A 18 24.72 -49.09 6.83
C THR A 18 23.78 -47.90 6.63
N LEU A 19 24.22 -47.02 5.72
CA LEU A 19 23.47 -46.25 4.72
C LEU A 19 21.93 -46.29 4.82
N VAL A 20 21.33 -45.17 5.24
CA VAL A 20 20.04 -44.73 4.66
C VAL A 20 20.29 -43.42 3.93
N LYS A 21 20.23 -43.53 2.61
CA LYS A 21 20.34 -42.46 1.62
C LYS A 21 19.33 -41.34 1.91
N GLY A 22 19.80 -40.12 1.70
CA GLY A 22 19.07 -38.89 1.95
C GLY A 22 17.72 -38.79 1.24
N ALA A 23 16.74 -38.34 2.00
CA ALA A 23 15.69 -37.48 1.50
C ALA A 23 16.05 -36.06 1.95
N ASP A 24 16.88 -35.38 1.14
CA ASP A 24 17.06 -33.93 1.23
C ASP A 24 15.69 -33.30 0.99
N THR A 25 14.98 -33.00 2.07
CA THR A 25 13.82 -32.12 2.00
C THR A 25 14.38 -30.73 1.80
N LYS A 26 14.65 -30.36 0.54
CA LYS A 26 14.89 -28.98 0.14
C LYS A 26 13.63 -28.16 0.42
N VAL A 27 13.50 -27.69 1.65
CA VAL A 27 12.69 -26.51 1.94
C VAL A 27 13.33 -25.38 1.14
N SER A 28 12.59 -24.87 0.16
CA SER A 28 13.03 -23.84 -0.78
C SER A 28 13.32 -22.53 -0.04
N THR A 29 14.55 -22.40 0.47
CA THR A 29 15.15 -21.17 1.03
C THR A 29 15.35 -20.07 -0.03
N THR A 30 15.10 -20.40 -1.29
CA THR A 30 15.21 -19.51 -2.45
C THR A 30 14.27 -18.30 -2.40
N GLY A 31 13.10 -18.43 -1.78
CA GLY A 31 12.11 -17.33 -1.67
C GLY A 31 12.41 -16.30 -0.58
N GLN A 32 12.89 -16.79 0.57
CA GLN A 32 13.19 -16.00 1.77
C GLN A 32 14.45 -15.14 1.55
N SER A 33 15.50 -15.73 0.96
CA SER A 33 16.75 -15.05 0.59
C SER A 33 16.53 -13.92 -0.44
N ARG A 34 15.71 -14.18 -1.47
CA ARG A 34 15.46 -13.22 -2.56
C ARG A 34 14.68 -11.99 -2.08
N THR A 35 13.66 -12.18 -1.24
CA THR A 35 12.83 -11.07 -0.74
C THR A 35 13.59 -10.17 0.26
N LEU A 36 14.38 -10.77 1.16
CA LEU A 36 15.29 -10.02 2.05
C LEU A 36 16.38 -9.27 1.28
N GLN A 37 16.86 -9.83 0.16
CA GLN A 37 17.85 -9.18 -0.70
C GLN A 37 17.26 -7.99 -1.49
N GLU A 38 15.97 -8.01 -1.81
CA GLU A 38 15.26 -6.92 -2.51
C GLU A 38 15.02 -5.68 -1.63
N LEU A 39 15.06 -5.82 -0.30
CA LEU A 39 15.06 -4.70 0.65
C LEU A 39 16.45 -4.19 1.03
N LYS A 40 17.55 -4.87 0.64
CA LYS A 40 18.91 -4.40 0.98
C LYS A 40 19.35 -3.17 0.17
N ASN A 41 18.72 -2.93 -0.98
CA ASN A 41 19.04 -1.82 -1.88
C ASN A 41 17.76 -1.02 -2.20
N ILE A 42 17.16 -0.40 -1.19
CA ILE A 42 16.01 0.49 -1.38
C ILE A 42 16.50 1.78 -2.06
N ASN A 43 15.98 2.07 -3.25
CA ASN A 43 16.31 3.30 -3.96
C ASN A 43 15.86 4.53 -3.16
N LYS A 44 16.59 5.64 -3.27
CA LYS A 44 16.19 6.91 -2.65
C LYS A 44 15.68 7.87 -3.71
N ALA A 45 14.61 8.58 -3.39
CA ALA A 45 14.11 9.64 -4.24
C ALA A 45 15.13 10.78 -4.27
N ALA A 46 15.31 11.40 -5.44
CA ALA A 46 16.23 12.52 -5.59
C ALA A 46 15.61 13.63 -6.43
N VAL A 47 15.98 14.87 -6.11
CA VAL A 47 15.53 16.07 -6.86
C VAL A 47 15.97 15.93 -8.32
N GLY A 48 15.04 16.11 -9.26
CA GLY A 48 15.32 16.03 -10.70
C GLY A 48 15.59 14.63 -11.24
N SER A 49 15.44 13.57 -10.43
CA SER A 49 15.61 12.18 -10.90
C SER A 49 14.58 11.81 -11.95
N LYS A 50 15.06 11.17 -13.04
CA LYS A 50 14.22 10.68 -14.15
C LYS A 50 13.53 9.35 -13.85
N THR A 51 13.91 8.68 -12.76
CA THR A 51 13.42 7.35 -12.41
C THR A 51 12.72 7.32 -11.05
N PHE A 52 13.12 8.17 -10.11
CA PHE A 52 12.49 8.31 -8.81
C PHE A 52 12.66 9.74 -8.27
N ALA A 53 11.72 10.60 -8.66
CA ALA A 53 11.74 12.02 -8.31
C ALA A 53 11.35 12.21 -6.84
N LEU A 54 12.11 13.06 -6.14
CA LEU A 54 11.68 13.60 -4.86
C LEU A 54 10.63 14.68 -5.10
N VAL A 55 9.52 14.59 -4.38
CA VAL A 55 8.41 15.54 -4.40
C VAL A 55 8.20 16.03 -2.97
N ASP A 56 7.96 17.33 -2.81
CA ASP A 56 7.78 17.95 -1.50
C ASP A 56 6.56 17.36 -0.77
N SER A 57 6.72 17.11 0.52
CA SER A 57 5.63 16.68 1.38
C SER A 57 4.66 17.82 1.65
N TYR A 58 3.40 17.48 1.88
CA TYR A 58 2.37 18.43 2.29
C TYR A 58 1.48 17.83 3.37
N ASP A 59 0.98 18.69 4.25
CA ASP A 59 0.07 18.29 5.31
C ASP A 59 -1.32 17.99 4.77
N CYS A 60 -2.04 17.09 5.44
CA CYS A 60 -3.43 16.82 5.11
C CYS A 60 -4.30 18.06 5.35
N ASP A 61 -5.17 18.39 4.39
CA ASP A 61 -6.07 19.53 4.53
C ASP A 61 -7.11 19.33 5.66
N SER A 62 -7.75 20.41 6.09
CA SER A 62 -8.70 20.37 7.20
C SER A 62 -9.92 19.47 6.97
N SER A 63 -10.33 19.28 5.71
CA SER A 63 -11.43 18.40 5.34
C SER A 63 -11.03 16.93 5.50
N MET A 64 -9.84 16.58 5.03
CA MET A 64 -9.22 15.27 5.22
C MET A 64 -9.09 14.94 6.72
N VAL A 65 -8.49 15.85 7.50
CA VAL A 65 -8.31 15.66 8.95
C VAL A 65 -9.67 15.48 9.66
N THR A 66 -10.70 16.24 9.26
CA THR A 66 -12.05 16.09 9.81
C THR A 66 -12.63 14.71 9.49
N THR A 67 -12.39 14.19 8.29
CA THR A 67 -12.87 12.87 7.88
C THR A 67 -12.14 11.75 8.63
N VAL A 68 -10.83 11.87 8.82
CA VAL A 68 -10.06 10.92 9.64
C VAL A 68 -10.54 10.91 11.10
N ARG A 69 -10.85 12.07 11.69
CA ARG A 69 -11.44 12.15 13.04
C ARG A 69 -12.79 11.45 13.12
N LYS A 70 -13.63 11.54 12.08
CA LYS A 70 -14.89 10.79 12.01
C LYS A 70 -14.64 9.29 11.94
N PHE A 71 -13.69 8.84 11.11
CA PHE A 71 -13.29 7.43 11.06
C PHE A 71 -12.78 6.92 12.41
N PHE A 72 -11.91 7.67 13.09
CA PHE A 72 -11.44 7.30 14.43
C PHE A 72 -12.60 7.19 15.42
N LYS A 73 -13.46 8.21 15.48
CA LYS A 73 -14.61 8.23 16.40
C LYS A 73 -15.60 7.10 16.14
N ALA A 74 -15.79 6.70 14.89
CA ALA A 74 -16.66 5.58 14.54
C ALA A 74 -16.10 4.21 14.99
N ASN A 75 -14.82 4.13 15.33
CA ASN A 75 -14.10 2.89 15.62
C ASN A 75 -13.31 2.96 16.93
N ASP A 76 -13.71 3.79 17.89
CA ASP A 76 -12.92 4.08 19.10
C ASP A 76 -12.50 2.80 19.85
N ALA A 77 -13.42 1.87 20.07
CA ALA A 77 -13.16 0.61 20.76
C ALA A 77 -12.19 -0.29 19.98
N THR A 78 -12.25 -0.27 18.64
CA THR A 78 -11.31 -1.01 17.79
C THR A 78 -9.92 -0.39 17.86
N PHE A 79 -9.83 0.94 17.87
CA PHE A 79 -8.56 1.64 18.07
C PHE A 79 -7.98 1.36 19.46
N ASP A 80 -8.79 1.43 20.53
CA ASP A 80 -8.36 1.14 21.90
C ASP A 80 -7.86 -0.29 22.04
N THR A 81 -8.56 -1.26 21.43
CA THR A 81 -8.11 -2.66 21.37
C THR A 81 -6.79 -2.77 20.63
N CYS A 82 -6.64 -2.10 19.49
CA CYS A 82 -5.37 -2.09 18.76
C CYS A 82 -4.23 -1.53 19.60
N VAL A 83 -4.44 -0.41 20.31
CA VAL A 83 -3.44 0.18 21.21
C VAL A 83 -3.08 -0.79 22.32
N ALA A 84 -4.06 -1.45 22.94
CA ALA A 84 -3.83 -2.42 24.00
C ALA A 84 -3.03 -3.65 23.52
N ASP A 85 -3.35 -4.18 22.34
CA ASP A 85 -2.69 -5.37 21.79
C ASP A 85 -1.26 -5.09 21.32
N SER A 86 -1.03 -3.92 20.72
CA SER A 86 0.24 -3.58 20.08
C SER A 86 1.15 -2.69 20.93
N ASN A 87 0.61 -2.12 22.01
CA ASN A 87 1.22 -1.05 22.78
C ASN A 87 1.67 0.14 21.91
N TYR A 88 0.89 0.42 20.85
CA TYR A 88 1.21 1.46 19.87
C TYR A 88 -0.01 2.26 19.45
N GLN A 89 0.14 3.58 19.50
CA GLN A 89 -0.89 4.52 19.12
C GLN A 89 -0.62 5.08 17.73
N LEU A 90 -1.33 4.55 16.74
CA LEU A 90 -1.24 4.99 15.35
C LEU A 90 -1.88 6.38 15.16
N TYR A 91 -2.97 6.66 15.87
CA TYR A 91 -3.69 7.94 15.79
C TYR A 91 -4.32 8.32 17.15
N PRO A 92 -4.21 9.57 17.61
CA PRO A 92 -3.24 10.58 17.17
C PRO A 92 -1.81 10.06 17.31
N TYR A 93 -0.93 10.40 16.38
CA TYR A 93 0.43 9.86 16.35
C TYR A 93 1.27 10.40 17.52
N THR A 94 2.09 9.53 18.13
CA THR A 94 2.88 9.86 19.33
C THR A 94 4.36 10.14 19.02
N GLY A 95 4.77 10.14 17.74
CA GLY A 95 6.16 10.36 17.36
C GLY A 95 7.05 9.11 17.44
N ILE A 96 6.50 7.96 17.81
CA ILE A 96 7.25 6.70 17.94
C ILE A 96 7.26 5.98 16.58
N ILE A 97 8.43 5.59 16.08
CA ILE A 97 8.52 4.73 14.91
C ILE A 97 8.40 3.26 15.34
N PRO A 98 7.50 2.46 14.72
CA PRO A 98 7.36 1.03 15.02
C PRO A 98 8.66 0.25 14.91
N ASP A 99 9.03 -0.47 15.98
CA ASP A 99 10.11 -1.45 15.97
C ASP A 99 9.59 -2.88 15.79
N ALA A 100 10.45 -3.88 15.99
CA ALA A 100 10.12 -5.28 15.76
C ALA A 100 8.97 -5.76 16.66
N THR A 101 8.95 -5.31 17.92
CA THR A 101 7.93 -5.68 18.90
C THR A 101 6.60 -5.05 18.52
N ILE A 102 6.60 -3.75 18.23
CA ILE A 102 5.41 -3.01 17.83
C ILE A 102 4.84 -3.57 16.54
N VAL A 103 5.66 -3.77 15.49
CA VAL A 103 5.19 -4.32 14.22
C VAL A 103 4.58 -5.71 14.39
N THR A 104 5.19 -6.56 15.22
CA THR A 104 4.63 -7.88 15.52
C THR A 104 3.29 -7.77 16.26
N GLY A 105 3.17 -6.89 17.24
CA GLY A 105 1.91 -6.62 17.96
C GLY A 105 0.80 -6.12 17.03
N LEU A 106 1.12 -5.14 16.17
CA LEU A 106 0.20 -4.61 15.17
C LEU A 106 -0.28 -5.70 14.20
N VAL A 107 0.63 -6.54 13.71
CA VAL A 107 0.29 -7.60 12.74
C VAL A 107 -0.55 -8.72 13.35
N ASN A 108 -0.35 -9.02 14.63
CA ASN A 108 -1.07 -10.09 15.33
C ASN A 108 -2.42 -9.65 15.89
N SER A 109 -2.68 -8.35 15.98
CA SER A 109 -3.98 -7.81 16.41
C SER A 109 -4.93 -7.68 15.22
N ASN A 110 -6.06 -8.40 15.28
CA ASN A 110 -7.14 -8.26 14.31
C ASN A 110 -7.70 -6.83 14.29
N ALA A 111 -7.76 -6.17 15.45
CA ALA A 111 -8.21 -4.79 15.56
C ALA A 111 -7.27 -3.84 14.82
N CYS A 112 -5.96 -3.97 15.03
CA CYS A 112 -4.97 -3.17 14.30
C CYS A 112 -5.01 -3.42 12.80
N MET A 113 -4.98 -4.68 12.38
CA MET A 113 -5.02 -5.01 10.96
C MET A 113 -6.32 -4.58 10.29
N GLY A 114 -7.43 -4.56 11.02
CA GLY A 114 -8.70 -3.97 10.62
C GLY A 114 -8.58 -2.50 10.27
N ILE A 115 -8.13 -1.69 11.24
CA ILE A 115 -7.93 -0.25 11.06
C ILE A 115 -6.92 0.05 9.95
N ILE A 116 -5.76 -0.61 9.96
CA ILE A 116 -4.67 -0.41 9.00
C ILE A 116 -5.15 -0.71 7.58
N THR A 117 -5.87 -1.82 7.40
CA THR A 117 -6.42 -2.17 6.09
C THR A 117 -7.49 -1.17 5.66
N ALA A 118 -8.36 -0.76 6.58
CA ALA A 118 -9.40 0.22 6.30
C ALA A 118 -8.82 1.56 5.84
N VAL A 119 -7.73 2.05 6.45
CA VAL A 119 -7.05 3.29 6.02
C VAL A 119 -6.59 3.22 4.55
N VAL A 120 -6.05 2.07 4.14
CA VAL A 120 -5.58 1.86 2.76
C VAL A 120 -6.75 1.69 1.80
N LEU A 121 -7.81 0.97 2.20
CA LEU A 121 -9.03 0.77 1.41
C LEU A 121 -9.81 2.07 1.21
N LEU A 122 -9.90 2.94 2.23
CA LEU A 122 -10.50 4.27 2.14
C LEU A 122 -9.68 5.25 1.29
N ASN A 123 -8.58 4.80 0.67
CA ASN A 123 -7.73 5.57 -0.23
C ASN A 123 -7.25 6.90 0.37
N MET A 124 -6.73 6.85 1.61
CA MET A 124 -6.12 8.03 2.23
C MET A 124 -5.07 8.64 1.28
N PRO A 125 -5.12 9.96 0.97
CA PRO A 125 -4.14 10.56 0.09
C PRO A 125 -2.75 10.56 0.75
N PRO A 126 -1.68 10.68 -0.05
CA PRO A 126 -0.33 10.77 0.47
C PRO A 126 -0.09 12.18 0.99
N CYS A 127 -0.58 12.46 2.18
CA CYS A 127 -0.33 13.68 2.95
C CYS A 127 0.21 13.32 4.34
N ILE A 128 0.77 14.31 5.03
CA ILE A 128 1.24 14.15 6.41
C ILE A 128 0.08 14.46 7.36
N LEU A 129 -0.28 13.49 8.20
CA LEU A 129 -1.32 13.60 9.22
C LEU A 129 -0.65 13.53 10.59
N ASP A 130 -0.70 14.62 11.34
CA ASP A 130 -0.09 14.73 12.69
C ASP A 130 1.35 14.19 12.70
N ASP A 131 2.20 14.71 11.81
CA ASP A 131 3.61 14.31 11.58
C ASP A 131 3.84 12.87 11.10
N LEU A 132 2.79 12.11 10.79
CA LEU A 132 2.89 10.76 10.23
C LEU A 132 2.44 10.72 8.77
N ALA A 133 3.23 10.07 7.92
CA ALA A 133 2.79 9.66 6.59
C ALA A 133 1.84 8.44 6.69
N MET A 134 0.64 8.65 7.26
CA MET A 134 -0.29 7.61 7.70
C MET A 134 -0.56 6.54 6.63
N ARG A 135 -0.82 6.94 5.37
CA ARG A 135 -0.99 6.01 4.26
C ARG A 135 0.22 5.10 4.09
N ALA A 136 1.43 5.68 4.04
CA ALA A 136 2.65 4.93 3.83
C ALA A 136 2.98 4.03 5.03
N ALA A 137 2.72 4.49 6.25
CA ALA A 137 2.85 3.69 7.47
C ALA A 137 1.93 2.46 7.44
N CYS A 138 0.65 2.64 7.14
CA CYS A 138 -0.32 1.55 7.02
C CYS A 138 0.06 0.56 5.91
N GLU A 139 0.42 1.05 4.72
CA GLU A 139 0.89 0.21 3.61
C GLU A 139 2.15 -0.59 3.99
N THR A 140 3.04 -0.01 4.80
CA THR A 140 4.27 -0.68 5.27
C THR A 140 3.97 -1.77 6.29
N ILE A 141 3.00 -1.55 7.19
CA ILE A 141 2.55 -2.59 8.13
C ILE A 141 1.85 -3.73 7.37
N LEU A 142 1.01 -3.42 6.37
CA LEU A 142 0.40 -4.42 5.49
C LEU A 142 1.46 -5.26 4.76
N TYR A 143 2.52 -4.62 4.26
CA TYR A 143 3.66 -5.34 3.69
C TYR A 143 4.25 -6.34 4.70
N TYR A 144 4.57 -5.89 5.92
CA TYR A 144 5.15 -6.76 6.95
C TYR A 144 4.18 -7.86 7.40
N SER A 145 2.88 -7.62 7.43
CA SER A 145 1.88 -8.64 7.79
C SER A 145 1.97 -9.91 6.95
N VAL A 146 2.37 -9.76 5.68
CA VAL A 146 2.63 -10.88 4.78
C VAL A 146 4.09 -11.30 4.82
N ALA A 147 5.04 -10.37 4.85
CA ALA A 147 6.47 -10.69 4.87
C ALA A 147 6.85 -11.58 6.06
N LEU A 148 6.33 -11.30 7.26
CA LEU A 148 6.57 -12.08 8.47
C LEU A 148 6.12 -13.55 8.30
N ARG A 149 4.99 -13.78 7.65
CA ARG A 149 4.47 -15.13 7.36
C ARG A 149 5.33 -15.90 6.36
N HIS A 150 6.13 -15.19 5.55
CA HIS A 150 7.13 -15.79 4.65
C HIS A 150 8.52 -15.87 5.31
N GLY A 151 8.61 -15.69 6.62
CA GLY A 151 9.83 -15.83 7.39
C GLY A 151 10.81 -14.66 7.25
N VAL A 152 10.35 -13.49 6.81
CA VAL A 152 11.13 -12.26 6.96
C VAL A 152 11.08 -11.84 8.43
N ASP A 153 12.20 -11.45 9.01
CA ASP A 153 12.23 -10.95 10.39
C ASP A 153 11.47 -9.63 10.54
N ALA A 154 10.89 -9.41 11.72
CA ALA A 154 10.30 -8.11 12.06
C ALA A 154 11.37 -7.00 11.99
N PRO A 155 11.02 -5.83 11.42
CA PRO A 155 11.99 -4.78 11.16
C PRO A 155 12.44 -4.11 12.46
N THR A 156 13.67 -3.62 12.50
CA THR A 156 14.05 -2.60 13.47
C THR A 156 13.34 -1.28 13.12
N ALA A 157 13.23 -0.35 14.09
CA ALA A 157 12.63 0.97 13.83
C ALA A 157 13.28 1.69 12.63
N ALA A 158 14.62 1.62 12.50
CA ALA A 158 15.33 2.20 11.36
C ALA A 158 14.96 1.55 10.01
N LYS A 159 14.80 0.22 9.96
CA LYS A 159 14.38 -0.48 8.74
C LYS A 159 12.92 -0.17 8.38
N PHE A 160 12.06 -0.07 9.39
CA PHE A 160 10.67 0.34 9.20
C PHE A 160 10.61 1.76 8.64
N ASP A 161 11.33 2.70 9.26
CA ASP A 161 11.40 4.10 8.81
C ASP A 161 11.93 4.23 7.38
N GLU A 162 13.00 3.50 7.04
CA GLU A 162 13.57 3.51 5.68
C GLU A 162 12.53 3.06 4.64
N LEU A 163 11.83 1.95 4.91
CA LEU A 163 10.82 1.43 3.99
C LEU A 163 9.57 2.33 3.91
N MET A 164 9.11 2.85 5.06
CA MET A 164 7.98 3.77 5.14
C MET A 164 8.29 5.09 4.43
N THR A 165 9.50 5.63 4.58
CA THR A 165 9.99 6.81 3.87
C THR A 165 10.09 6.58 2.37
N TRP A 166 10.63 5.44 1.93
CA TRP A 166 10.63 5.07 0.51
C TRP A 166 9.20 5.02 -0.03
N ARG A 167 8.28 4.36 0.69
CA ARG A 167 6.89 4.22 0.26
C ARG A 167 6.17 5.56 0.21
N ARG A 168 6.39 6.42 1.20
CA ARG A 168 5.90 7.81 1.23
C ARG A 168 6.33 8.57 -0.02
N ASN A 169 7.62 8.53 -0.36
CA ASN A 169 8.14 9.23 -1.52
C ASN A 169 7.58 8.66 -2.84
N VAL A 170 7.40 7.33 -2.93
CA VAL A 170 6.70 6.70 -4.06
C VAL A 170 5.27 7.23 -4.18
N ASN A 171 4.54 7.34 -3.07
CA ASN A 171 3.17 7.82 -3.10
C ASN A 171 3.06 9.29 -3.52
N PHE A 172 3.94 10.16 -3.00
CA PHE A 172 3.99 11.57 -3.41
C PHE A 172 4.32 11.71 -4.91
N ALA A 173 5.34 11.01 -5.40
CA ALA A 173 5.71 11.04 -6.81
C ALA A 173 4.58 10.54 -7.72
N LYS A 174 3.91 9.44 -7.33
CA LYS A 174 2.77 8.88 -8.06
C LYS A 174 1.60 9.88 -8.10
N ALA A 175 1.24 10.50 -6.97
CA ALA A 175 0.16 11.48 -6.90
C ALA A 175 0.44 12.75 -7.71
N ALA A 176 1.71 13.17 -7.80
CA ALA A 176 2.13 14.33 -8.59
C ALA A 176 2.36 14.02 -10.09
N GLY A 177 2.09 12.79 -10.55
CA GLY A 177 2.37 12.37 -11.93
C GLY A 177 3.86 12.44 -12.30
N LYS A 178 4.77 12.29 -11.32
CA LYS A 178 6.22 12.33 -11.51
C LYS A 178 6.80 10.92 -11.60
N PRO A 179 8.03 10.75 -12.14
CA PRO A 179 8.72 9.47 -12.11
C PRO A 179 8.83 8.94 -10.68
N TYR A 180 8.42 7.70 -10.47
CA TYR A 180 8.49 6.99 -9.20
C TYR A 180 9.16 5.64 -9.40
N ASP A 181 9.58 5.00 -8.30
CA ASP A 181 10.34 3.74 -8.30
C ASP A 181 9.56 2.49 -8.80
N GLY A 182 8.54 2.67 -9.64
CA GLY A 182 7.58 1.64 -10.05
C GLY A 182 8.15 0.45 -10.83
N LYS A 183 9.39 0.56 -11.31
CA LYS A 183 10.09 -0.51 -12.06
C LYS A 183 11.09 -1.27 -11.20
N SER A 184 11.27 -0.92 -9.93
CA SER A 184 12.21 -1.62 -9.05
C SER A 184 11.66 -2.94 -8.54
N LYS A 185 12.58 -3.84 -8.17
CA LYS A 185 12.22 -5.10 -7.49
C LYS A 185 11.56 -4.81 -6.13
N THR A 186 12.06 -3.80 -5.41
CA THR A 186 11.47 -3.33 -4.15
C THR A 186 10.00 -2.96 -4.34
N TYR A 187 9.66 -2.16 -5.37
CA TYR A 187 8.28 -1.81 -5.66
C TYR A 187 7.42 -3.03 -6.00
N SER A 188 7.93 -3.93 -6.84
CA SER A 188 7.22 -5.16 -7.19
C SER A 188 6.95 -6.06 -5.97
N ALA A 189 7.95 -6.26 -5.11
CA ALA A 189 7.82 -7.09 -3.91
C ALA A 189 6.86 -6.44 -2.90
N PHE A 190 7.02 -5.14 -2.67
CA PHE A 190 6.19 -4.38 -1.74
C PHE A 190 4.71 -4.45 -2.14
N THR A 191 4.41 -4.11 -3.40
CA THR A 191 3.05 -4.10 -3.91
C THR A 191 2.43 -5.49 -3.98
N LYS A 192 3.21 -6.53 -4.25
CA LYS A 192 2.74 -7.92 -4.19
C LYS A 192 2.29 -8.31 -2.78
N TYR A 193 3.09 -8.02 -1.76
CA TYR A 193 2.76 -8.40 -0.37
C TYR A 193 1.65 -7.53 0.21
N MET A 194 1.69 -6.22 -0.03
CA MET A 194 0.60 -5.32 0.35
C MET A 194 -0.72 -5.70 -0.34
N GLY A 195 -0.67 -5.98 -1.65
CA GLY A 195 -1.84 -6.46 -2.41
C GLY A 195 -2.39 -7.77 -1.83
N LYS A 196 -1.50 -8.74 -1.53
CA LYS A 196 -1.90 -9.98 -0.87
C LYS A 196 -2.59 -9.69 0.47
N ALA A 197 -1.99 -8.86 1.32
CA ALA A 197 -2.54 -8.51 2.63
C ALA A 197 -3.99 -8.00 2.51
N ILE A 198 -4.23 -7.06 1.59
CA ILE A 198 -5.56 -6.48 1.36
C ILE A 198 -6.53 -7.53 0.81
N THR A 199 -6.15 -8.28 -0.23
CA THR A 199 -7.05 -9.29 -0.84
C THR A 199 -7.40 -10.45 0.09
N THR A 200 -6.56 -10.73 1.09
CA THR A 200 -6.82 -11.76 2.10
C THR A 200 -7.43 -11.20 3.39
N SER A 201 -7.61 -9.88 3.47
CA SER A 201 -8.20 -9.23 4.64
C SER A 201 -9.72 -9.44 4.66
N LYS A 202 -10.27 -9.58 5.86
CA LYS A 202 -11.70 -9.73 6.11
C LYS A 202 -12.26 -8.47 6.76
N VAL A 203 -12.01 -7.35 6.07
CA VAL A 203 -12.33 -6.01 6.57
C VAL A 203 -13.44 -5.44 5.71
N THR A 204 -14.58 -5.18 6.33
CA THR A 204 -15.72 -4.50 5.70
C THR A 204 -15.83 -3.10 6.28
N ILE A 205 -16.03 -2.10 5.43
CA ILE A 205 -16.16 -0.71 5.83
C ILE A 205 -17.55 -0.22 5.45
N MET A 206 -18.32 0.18 6.45
CA MET A 206 -19.66 0.75 6.25
C MET A 206 -19.58 2.22 5.81
N ASP A 207 -20.64 2.73 5.20
CA ASP A 207 -20.75 4.14 4.75
C ASP A 207 -20.49 5.17 5.85
N ASN A 208 -20.78 4.82 7.10
CA ASN A 208 -20.52 5.67 8.27
C ASN A 208 -19.08 5.53 8.81
N PHE A 209 -18.18 4.91 8.05
CA PHE A 209 -16.78 4.62 8.38
C PHE A 209 -16.56 3.52 9.45
N THR A 210 -17.60 2.83 9.90
CA THR A 210 -17.45 1.71 10.85
C THR A 210 -16.75 0.53 10.18
N VAL A 211 -15.74 -0.02 10.85
CA VAL A 211 -14.97 -1.19 10.44
C VAL A 211 -15.55 -2.43 11.10
N ILE A 212 -15.98 -3.38 10.27
CA ILE A 212 -16.43 -4.71 10.70
C ILE A 212 -15.31 -5.69 10.43
N LEU A 213 -14.95 -6.46 11.45
CA LEU A 213 -13.94 -7.52 11.40
C LEU A 213 -14.65 -8.87 11.40
N ASP A 214 -14.54 -9.64 10.31
CA ASP A 214 -15.08 -11.00 10.30
C ASP A 214 -14.07 -11.99 10.88
N THR A 215 -14.46 -12.68 11.96
CA THR A 215 -13.58 -13.56 12.75
C THR A 215 -13.63 -15.05 12.36
N GLU A 216 -14.41 -15.44 11.34
CA GLU A 216 -14.56 -16.84 10.89
C GLU A 216 -14.13 -17.00 9.42
N GLU A 217 -13.63 -18.18 9.03
CA GLU A 217 -13.23 -18.55 7.66
C GLU A 217 -14.43 -18.53 6.70
N ALA A 218 -14.75 -17.37 6.13
CA ALA A 218 -15.74 -17.19 5.08
C ALA A 218 -15.33 -16.12 4.05
N ASP A 219 -16.04 -16.14 2.91
CA ASP A 219 -15.65 -15.64 1.59
C ASP A 219 -15.41 -14.13 1.44
N SER A 220 -14.74 -13.80 0.34
CA SER A 220 -14.25 -12.49 -0.08
C SER A 220 -15.25 -11.34 0.06
N ILE A 221 -14.70 -10.17 0.44
CA ILE A 221 -15.22 -8.81 0.31
C ILE A 221 -16.48 -8.71 -0.58
N GLU A 222 -17.68 -8.75 0.02
CA GLU A 222 -18.90 -8.43 -0.71
C GLU A 222 -19.01 -6.90 -0.88
N MET A 223 -18.62 -6.44 -2.06
CA MET A 223 -18.85 -5.07 -2.51
C MET A 223 -20.33 -4.85 -2.82
N LYS A 224 -21.14 -4.52 -1.81
CA LYS A 224 -22.50 -4.04 -2.06
C LYS A 224 -22.42 -2.64 -2.67
N ASP A 225 -23.06 -2.48 -3.82
CA ASP A 225 -23.33 -1.24 -4.55
C ASP A 225 -22.15 -0.45 -5.16
N GLY A 226 -20.91 -0.97 -5.08
CA GLY A 226 -19.77 -0.47 -5.86
C GLY A 226 -19.27 0.94 -5.50
N LYS A 227 -19.82 1.56 -4.44
CA LYS A 227 -19.35 2.84 -3.89
C LYS A 227 -18.93 2.64 -2.45
N GLN A 228 -17.63 2.52 -2.22
CA GLN A 228 -17.08 2.54 -0.86
C GLN A 228 -16.93 4.00 -0.40
N PRO A 229 -17.13 4.31 0.90
CA PRO A 229 -16.61 5.54 1.45
C PRO A 229 -15.12 5.70 1.14
N SER A 230 -14.69 6.94 0.97
CA SER A 230 -13.32 7.30 0.64
C SER A 230 -12.96 8.54 1.43
N PHE A 231 -11.71 8.63 1.85
CA PHE A 231 -11.15 9.84 2.43
C PHE A 231 -11.10 10.99 1.41
N VAL A 232 -11.11 10.68 0.11
CA VAL A 232 -11.13 11.65 -0.99
C VAL A 232 -12.52 11.73 -1.62
N SER A 233 -13.02 12.94 -1.87
CA SER A 233 -14.38 13.22 -2.37
C SER A 233 -14.62 12.87 -3.85
N THR A 234 -13.57 12.61 -4.63
CA THR A 234 -13.73 12.21 -6.04
C THR A 234 -14.00 10.72 -6.11
N ASN A 235 -15.00 10.29 -6.91
CA ASN A 235 -15.22 8.92 -7.37
C ASN A 235 -14.04 8.39 -8.22
N SER A 236 -12.79 8.59 -7.77
CA SER A 236 -11.65 7.88 -8.31
C SER A 236 -11.92 6.42 -8.02
N SER A 237 -12.30 5.68 -9.07
CA SER A 237 -12.28 4.22 -9.06
C SER A 237 -11.04 3.80 -8.32
N MET A 238 -11.15 2.83 -7.41
CA MET A 238 -9.98 2.29 -6.74
C MET A 238 -8.96 1.91 -7.80
N ASP A 239 -7.99 2.79 -8.04
CA ASP A 239 -6.84 2.52 -8.89
C ASP A 239 -5.91 1.67 -8.04
N PHE A 240 -6.39 0.44 -7.79
CA PHE A 240 -5.62 -0.75 -7.50
C PHE A 240 -4.73 -1.07 -8.71
N PHE A 241 -4.01 -0.09 -9.26
CA PHE A 241 -2.77 -0.31 -9.98
C PHE A 241 -1.69 -0.67 -8.95
N VAL A 242 -1.93 -1.78 -8.24
CA VAL A 242 -0.88 -2.76 -7.96
C VAL A 242 -0.39 -3.12 -9.35
N GLY A 243 0.83 -2.69 -9.69
CA GLY A 243 1.34 -2.77 -11.05
C GLY A 243 1.05 -4.15 -11.64
N ARG A 244 0.39 -4.18 -12.81
CA ARG A 244 0.14 -5.42 -13.56
C ARG A 244 1.49 -6.12 -13.72
N VAL A 245 1.72 -7.18 -12.94
CA VAL A 245 2.96 -7.96 -13.05
C VAL A 245 2.81 -8.76 -14.33
N SER A 246 3.40 -8.28 -15.43
CA SER A 246 3.56 -9.09 -16.62
C SER A 246 4.49 -10.25 -16.26
N ALA A 247 3.94 -11.45 -16.13
CA ALA A 247 4.75 -12.65 -16.20
C ALA A 247 5.38 -12.65 -17.60
N ALA A 248 6.70 -12.53 -17.68
CA ALA A 248 7.41 -12.96 -18.86
C ALA A 248 7.24 -14.48 -18.91
N GLU A 249 6.30 -14.95 -19.72
CA GLU A 249 6.22 -16.36 -20.08
C GLU A 249 7.23 -16.62 -21.20
N ASN A 250 7.97 -17.71 -21.04
CA ASN A 250 9.11 -18.09 -21.86
C ASN A 250 8.73 -18.22 -23.33
N GLY A 251 9.67 -17.82 -24.20
CA GLY A 251 9.46 -17.75 -25.64
C GLY A 251 9.21 -19.08 -26.33
N VAL A 252 8.37 -19.01 -27.36
CA VAL A 252 8.45 -19.74 -28.64
C VAL A 252 7.86 -18.78 -29.72
N ASP A 253 8.36 -18.92 -30.94
CA ASP A 253 8.44 -18.00 -32.07
C ASP A 253 7.16 -17.38 -32.70
N ASP A 254 7.39 -16.23 -33.35
CA ASP A 254 6.75 -15.60 -34.53
C ASP A 254 5.24 -15.30 -34.60
N ALA A 255 4.89 -14.01 -34.44
CA ALA A 255 4.06 -13.19 -35.38
C ALA A 255 3.70 -11.81 -34.76
N PRO A 256 3.53 -10.73 -35.56
CA PRO A 256 3.35 -9.38 -35.04
C PRO A 256 1.92 -9.18 -34.53
N VAL A 257 1.75 -9.03 -33.22
CA VAL A 257 0.48 -8.58 -32.64
C VAL A 257 0.35 -7.07 -32.88
N THR A 258 -0.48 -6.74 -33.85
CA THR A 258 -1.04 -5.40 -34.07
C THR A 258 -1.78 -4.96 -32.80
N THR A 259 -1.16 -4.05 -32.06
CA THR A 259 -1.85 -3.36 -30.96
C THR A 259 -2.78 -2.32 -31.56
N ALA A 260 -4.04 -2.70 -31.77
CA ALA A 260 -5.12 -1.76 -31.95
C ALA A 260 -5.21 -0.89 -30.69
N SER A 261 -4.69 0.34 -30.78
CA SER A 261 -5.01 1.41 -29.85
C SER A 261 -6.51 1.65 -29.92
N LYS A 262 -7.26 1.24 -28.89
CA LYS A 262 -8.59 1.81 -28.64
C LYS A 262 -8.38 3.24 -28.15
N THR A 263 -8.39 4.17 -29.09
CA THR A 263 -8.63 5.59 -28.85
C THR A 263 -9.96 5.70 -28.10
N VAL A 264 -9.90 6.02 -26.80
CA VAL A 264 -11.09 6.46 -26.07
C VAL A 264 -11.41 7.86 -26.57
N THR A 265 -12.35 7.95 -27.51
CA THR A 265 -12.98 9.20 -27.90
C THR A 265 -13.84 9.64 -26.71
N THR A 266 -13.40 10.68 -26.01
CA THR A 266 -14.22 11.40 -25.05
C THR A 266 -15.35 12.10 -25.81
N VAL A 267 -16.56 11.54 -25.74
CA VAL A 267 -17.77 12.23 -26.16
C VAL A 267 -18.05 13.32 -25.12
N HIS A 268 -17.74 14.56 -25.50
CA HIS A 268 -18.16 15.76 -24.81
C HIS A 268 -19.66 15.94 -25.08
N SER A 269 -20.51 15.61 -24.11
CA SER A 269 -21.93 15.98 -24.15
C SER A 269 -22.04 17.41 -23.63
N SER A 270 -21.97 18.39 -24.54
CA SER A 270 -22.37 19.76 -24.26
C SER A 270 -23.80 19.93 -24.77
N ASP A 271 -24.74 20.09 -23.84
CA ASP A 271 -26.09 20.58 -24.16
C ASP A 271 -25.97 22.02 -24.68
N ALA A 272 -26.06 22.16 -26.00
CA ALA A 272 -26.29 23.43 -26.66
C ALA A 272 -27.52 23.26 -27.57
N MET A 273 -28.66 23.79 -27.11
CA MET A 273 -29.83 24.02 -27.94
C MET A 273 -29.47 25.03 -29.03
N THR A 274 -29.24 24.54 -30.24
CA THR A 274 -29.09 25.36 -31.44
C THR A 274 -30.48 25.85 -31.87
N MET A 275 -30.83 27.07 -31.47
CA MET A 275 -32.01 27.77 -31.99
C MET A 275 -31.68 28.33 -33.38
N THR A 276 -32.54 28.01 -34.33
CA THR A 276 -32.48 28.34 -35.75
C THR A 276 -32.54 29.84 -36.03
N ILE A 277 -31.65 30.31 -36.92
CA ILE A 277 -31.65 31.67 -37.47
C ILE A 277 -32.55 31.69 -38.71
N PRO A 278 -33.48 32.65 -38.84
CA PRO A 278 -33.91 33.15 -40.13
C PRO A 278 -33.36 34.55 -40.40
N PHE A 279 -32.96 34.73 -41.66
CA PHE A 279 -32.53 35.97 -42.29
C PHE A 279 -33.47 37.16 -42.04
N THR A 280 -32.93 38.36 -41.86
CA THR A 280 -33.36 39.58 -42.57
C THR A 280 -32.34 40.72 -42.40
N SER A 281 -32.19 41.46 -43.50
CA SER A 281 -31.42 42.69 -43.71
C SER A 281 -31.79 43.84 -42.78
N LEU A 282 -30.82 44.72 -42.42
CA LEU A 282 -30.92 46.15 -42.69
C LEU A 282 -29.62 46.91 -42.40
N ALA A 283 -29.44 47.98 -43.17
CA ALA A 283 -28.35 48.96 -43.17
C ALA A 283 -28.23 49.81 -41.90
N MET A 284 -27.03 50.34 -41.65
CA MET A 284 -26.66 51.77 -41.51
C MET A 284 -25.33 51.84 -40.74
N MET A 285 -24.22 52.21 -41.38
CA MET A 285 -23.79 53.58 -41.67
C MET A 285 -23.39 54.36 -40.39
N VAL A 286 -22.19 54.98 -40.45
CA VAL A 286 -21.83 56.28 -39.86
C VAL A 286 -20.92 56.31 -38.59
N LEU A 287 -19.79 57.03 -38.79
CA LEU A 287 -18.90 57.78 -37.88
C LEU A 287 -18.00 56.97 -36.93
N ALA A 288 -16.68 56.93 -37.15
CA ALA A 288 -15.70 58.01 -36.99
C ALA A 288 -15.71 58.61 -35.57
N THR A 289 -14.66 58.33 -34.79
CA THR A 289 -13.69 59.34 -34.34
C THR A 289 -12.50 58.66 -33.68
N THR A 290 -11.35 58.86 -34.30
CA THR A 290 -9.99 58.80 -33.76
C THR A 290 -9.81 59.73 -32.56
N TYR A 291 -8.96 59.36 -31.59
CA TYR A 291 -7.98 60.22 -30.88
C TYR A 291 -7.18 59.25 -29.96
N THR A 292 -5.94 58.79 -30.23
CA THR A 292 -4.62 59.49 -30.11
C THR A 292 -4.64 60.61 -29.08
N SER A 293 -3.74 60.81 -28.12
CA SER A 293 -2.42 60.28 -27.78
C SER A 293 -1.88 61.24 -26.68
N TRP A 294 -0.98 60.78 -25.80
CA TRP A 294 0.00 61.56 -25.00
C TRP A 294 -0.60 62.39 -23.84
N ARG A 295 -0.09 62.34 -22.62
CA ARG A 295 1.30 62.39 -22.12
C ARG A 295 1.47 61.49 -20.88
#